data_AF-A0A2V4DJ09-F1
#
_entry.id   AF-A0A2V4DJ09-F1
#
_cell.length_a   1.000
_cell.length_b   1.000
_cell.length_c   1.000
_cell.angle_alpha   90.00
_cell.angle_beta   90.00
_cell.angle_gamma   90.00
#
_symmetry.space_group_name_H-M   'P 1'
#
loop_
_entity.id
_entity.type
_entity.pdbx_description
1 polymer ?
#
loop_
_entity_poly.entity_id
_entity_poly.type
_entity_poly.pdbx_seq_one_letter_code
_entity_poly.pdbx_strand_id
1 'polypeptide(L)'
;MNNSGQGGWKARLEDGTINILTKLDIANQDSKEGNKMARDLCNIIEVRSKSPSSQIQKCGPTKMKALAEKIQHPQRRDTILTGNFSVLNQHAHLFLELVKGDRSLIVGKAGETDEAVTVDIKRQIRWPYSLNGKCGLQVVTLPLDRLHPEGSNPFDALSETLPRFDDKTRELEIITERCVLRLGGDEKEFSQGDTLVAESNMDTFLTLKGWAKPISRSKTT
;
A
#
# COMPACT_ATOMS: atom_id res chain seq x y z
N MET A 1 -15.90 -5.86 18.24
CA MET A 1 -16.14 -6.89 17.21
C MET A 1 -15.22 -6.60 16.04
N ASN A 2 -14.50 -7.65 15.61
CA ASN A 2 -13.65 -7.79 14.42
C ASN A 2 -12.43 -6.87 14.25
N ASN A 3 -11.35 -7.34 14.86
CA ASN A 3 -9.97 -7.11 14.47
C ASN A 3 -9.76 -7.52 13.00
N SER A 4 -9.71 -6.56 12.08
CA SER A 4 -9.24 -6.76 10.70
C SER A 4 -8.07 -5.83 10.40
N GLY A 5 -7.03 -5.88 11.22
CA GLY A 5 -5.68 -5.41 10.88
C GLY A 5 -4.99 -6.28 9.83
N GLN A 6 -5.73 -6.86 8.88
CA GLN A 6 -5.20 -7.64 7.76
C GLN A 6 -4.60 -6.68 6.73
N GLY A 7 -3.42 -6.13 7.01
CA GLY A 7 -2.76 -5.22 6.07
C GLY A 7 -1.32 -4.84 6.38
N GLY A 8 -0.78 -5.21 7.55
CA GLY A 8 0.56 -4.82 7.99
C GLY A 8 1.69 -5.62 7.32
N TRP A 9 2.88 -5.01 7.25
CA TRP A 9 4.12 -5.67 6.76
C TRP A 9 4.38 -6.99 7.50
N LYS A 10 4.12 -7.03 8.82
CA LYS A 10 4.29 -8.24 9.64
C LYS A 10 3.47 -9.43 9.11
N ALA A 11 2.17 -9.25 8.88
CA ALA A 11 1.31 -10.31 8.34
C ALA A 11 1.77 -10.78 6.95
N ARG A 12 2.26 -9.85 6.11
CA ARG A 12 2.83 -10.19 4.80
C ARG A 12 4.10 -11.04 4.94
N LEU A 13 4.96 -10.71 5.89
CA LEU A 13 6.17 -11.49 6.15
C LEU A 13 5.83 -12.90 6.66
N GLU A 14 4.81 -13.04 7.50
CA GLU A 14 4.30 -14.33 7.97
C GLU A 14 3.75 -15.17 6.81
N ASP A 15 2.87 -14.62 5.97
CA ASP A 15 2.35 -15.28 4.75
C ASP A 15 3.48 -15.72 3.80
N GLY A 16 4.47 -14.85 3.64
CA GLY A 16 5.64 -15.10 2.82
C GLY A 16 6.52 -16.22 3.33
N THR A 17 6.69 -16.26 4.65
CA THR A 17 7.42 -17.33 5.34
C THR A 17 6.73 -18.67 5.08
N ILE A 18 5.40 -18.73 5.23
CA ILE A 18 4.60 -19.95 4.98
C ILE A 18 4.71 -20.39 3.51
N ASN A 19 4.64 -19.46 2.55
CA ASN A 19 4.76 -19.76 1.13
C ASN A 19 6.15 -20.32 0.77
N ILE A 20 7.22 -19.71 1.29
CA ILE A 20 8.59 -20.21 1.06
C ILE A 20 8.80 -21.57 1.71
N LEU A 21 8.27 -21.80 2.92
CA LEU A 21 8.31 -23.12 3.56
C LEU A 21 7.66 -24.19 2.69
N THR A 22 6.47 -23.93 2.16
CA THR A 22 5.75 -24.85 1.26
C THR A 22 6.56 -25.14 -0.02
N LYS A 23 7.19 -24.12 -0.62
CA LYS A 23 8.06 -24.32 -1.80
C LYS A 23 9.32 -25.13 -1.46
N LEU A 24 9.88 -24.96 -0.27
CA LEU A 24 11.03 -25.72 0.21
C LEU A 24 10.65 -27.18 0.52
N ASP A 25 9.43 -27.45 0.97
CA ASP A 25 8.92 -28.83 1.13
C ASP A 25 8.87 -29.56 -0.22
N ILE A 26 8.44 -28.89 -1.29
CA ILE A 26 8.46 -29.44 -2.66
C ILE A 26 9.91 -29.63 -3.13
N ALA A 27 10.78 -28.63 -2.89
CA ALA A 27 12.19 -28.69 -3.31
C ALA A 27 13.00 -29.79 -2.60
N ASN A 28 12.56 -30.25 -1.43
CA ASN A 28 13.17 -31.35 -0.69
C ASN A 28 12.87 -32.72 -1.31
N GLN A 29 11.89 -32.83 -2.21
CA GLN A 29 11.58 -34.09 -2.86
C GLN A 29 12.59 -34.40 -3.95
N ASP A 30 13.12 -35.62 -4.01
CA ASP A 30 13.99 -36.09 -5.10
C ASP A 30 13.21 -36.45 -6.38
N SER A 31 12.24 -35.60 -6.73
CA SER A 31 11.43 -35.71 -7.94
C SER A 31 11.89 -34.71 -9.02
N LYS A 32 11.40 -34.88 -10.25
CA LYS A 32 11.62 -33.87 -11.32
C LYS A 32 11.04 -32.51 -10.91
N GLU A 33 9.93 -32.51 -10.19
CA GLU A 33 9.26 -31.32 -9.67
C GLU A 33 10.07 -30.64 -8.57
N GLY A 34 10.62 -31.40 -7.61
CA GLY A 34 11.47 -30.84 -6.56
C GLY A 34 12.75 -30.22 -7.11
N ASN A 35 13.39 -30.86 -8.09
CA ASN A 35 14.56 -30.28 -8.78
C ASN A 35 14.20 -29.01 -9.57
N LYS A 36 13.00 -28.93 -10.16
CA LYS A 36 12.51 -27.70 -10.82
C LYS A 36 12.27 -26.60 -9.79
N MET A 37 11.60 -26.91 -8.69
CA MET A 37 11.33 -25.95 -7.61
C MET A 37 12.62 -25.40 -6.97
N ALA A 38 13.64 -26.26 -6.77
CA ALA A 38 14.94 -25.83 -6.29
C ALA A 38 15.62 -24.84 -7.24
N ARG A 39 15.48 -25.02 -8.56
CA ARG A 39 15.97 -24.04 -9.55
C ARG A 39 15.18 -22.75 -9.51
N ASP A 40 13.85 -22.83 -9.38
CA ASP A 40 12.99 -21.64 -9.28
C ASP A 40 13.33 -20.80 -8.03
N LEU A 41 13.61 -21.45 -6.89
CA LEU A 41 14.08 -20.78 -5.68
C LEU A 41 15.48 -20.15 -5.87
N CYS A 42 16.39 -20.81 -6.60
CA CYS A 42 17.69 -20.20 -6.95
C CYS A 42 17.52 -18.97 -7.86
N ASN A 43 16.58 -19.01 -8.81
CA ASN A 43 16.28 -17.88 -9.67
C ASN A 43 15.75 -16.67 -8.88
N ILE A 44 14.96 -16.89 -7.81
CA ILE A 44 14.53 -15.82 -6.90
C ILE A 44 15.75 -15.10 -6.29
N ILE A 45 16.73 -15.86 -5.81
CA ILE A 45 17.98 -15.31 -5.27
C ILE A 45 18.78 -14.57 -6.34
N GLU A 46 18.86 -15.10 -7.56
CA GLU A 46 19.60 -14.47 -8.65
C GLU A 46 18.97 -13.15 -9.12
N VAL A 47 17.65 -13.06 -9.14
CA VAL A 47 16.95 -11.78 -9.38
C VAL A 47 17.27 -10.79 -8.26
N ARG A 48 17.29 -11.28 -7.02
CA ARG A 48 17.47 -10.44 -5.83
C ARG A 48 18.92 -9.98 -5.62
N SER A 49 19.92 -10.76 -6.03
CA SER A 49 21.33 -10.39 -5.88
C SER A 49 21.71 -9.12 -6.65
N LYS A 50 20.88 -8.71 -7.61
CA LYS A 50 20.99 -7.43 -8.33
C LYS A 50 20.59 -6.22 -7.48
N SER A 51 19.94 -6.43 -6.33
CA SER A 51 19.59 -5.35 -5.39
C SER A 51 20.81 -4.93 -4.56
N PRO A 52 21.04 -3.61 -4.34
CA PRO A 52 22.11 -3.11 -3.48
C PRO A 52 22.04 -3.62 -2.03
N SER A 53 20.84 -4.04 -1.60
CA SER A 53 20.56 -4.52 -0.23
C SER A 53 20.78 -6.03 -0.03
N SER A 54 21.13 -6.77 -1.09
CA SER A 54 21.25 -8.23 -0.99
C SER A 54 22.55 -8.65 -0.34
N GLN A 55 22.44 -9.56 0.64
CA GLN A 55 23.58 -10.14 1.35
C GLN A 55 24.12 -11.40 0.68
N ILE A 56 23.46 -11.90 -0.38
CA ILE A 56 23.80 -13.17 -1.05
C ILE A 56 23.86 -12.96 -2.54
N GLN A 57 25.04 -13.19 -3.11
CA GLN A 57 25.29 -12.95 -4.53
C GLN A 57 24.84 -14.12 -5.42
N LYS A 58 24.99 -15.37 -4.96
CA LYS A 58 24.62 -16.58 -5.71
C LYS A 58 24.20 -17.71 -4.79
N CYS A 59 23.20 -18.48 -5.21
CA CYS A 59 22.84 -19.76 -4.59
C CYS A 59 22.80 -20.86 -5.66
N GLY A 60 23.52 -21.95 -5.41
CA GLY A 60 23.46 -23.16 -6.24
C GLY A 60 22.41 -24.17 -5.72
N PRO A 61 21.97 -25.12 -6.57
CA PRO A 61 20.94 -26.10 -6.21
C PRO A 61 21.32 -26.95 -4.99
N THR A 62 22.60 -27.28 -4.79
CA THR A 62 23.07 -28.04 -3.61
C THR A 62 22.85 -27.28 -2.30
N LYS A 63 23.11 -25.96 -2.27
CA LYS A 63 22.86 -25.12 -1.10
C LYS A 63 21.35 -24.97 -0.82
N MET A 64 20.54 -24.94 -1.88
CA MET A 64 19.08 -24.88 -1.77
C MET A 64 18.51 -26.18 -1.20
N LYS A 65 18.98 -27.35 -1.66
CA LYS A 65 18.61 -28.64 -1.10
C LYS A 65 19.01 -28.77 0.37
N ALA A 66 20.23 -28.36 0.73
CA ALA A 66 20.67 -28.36 2.14
C ALA A 66 19.81 -27.45 3.04
N LEU A 67 19.28 -26.34 2.51
CA LEU A 67 18.31 -25.50 3.23
C LEU A 67 16.95 -26.21 3.34
N ALA A 68 16.47 -26.81 2.25
CA ALA A 68 15.19 -27.54 2.21
C ALA A 68 15.17 -28.70 3.23
N GLU A 69 16.25 -29.49 3.29
CA GLU A 69 16.44 -30.57 4.26
C GLU A 69 16.42 -30.05 5.71
N LYS A 70 17.13 -28.96 6.00
CA LYS A 70 17.22 -28.40 7.35
C LYS A 70 15.88 -27.90 7.90
N ILE A 71 14.98 -27.48 7.02
CA ILE A 71 13.65 -26.95 7.36
C ILE A 71 12.66 -28.07 7.70
N GLN A 72 12.91 -29.30 7.28
CA GLN A 72 12.04 -30.45 7.60
C GLN A 72 11.99 -30.77 9.10
N HIS A 73 12.92 -30.25 9.91
CA HIS A 73 12.90 -30.47 11.35
C HIS A 73 11.73 -29.75 12.04
N PRO A 74 10.78 -30.46 12.70
CA PRO A 74 9.53 -29.88 13.19
C PRO A 74 9.72 -28.69 14.14
N GLN A 75 10.62 -28.80 15.13
CA GLN A 75 10.89 -27.73 16.09
C GLN A 75 11.50 -26.48 15.44
N ARG A 76 12.31 -26.67 14.38
CA ARG A 76 12.91 -25.54 13.66
C ARG A 76 11.86 -24.80 12.87
N ARG A 77 10.96 -25.54 12.23
CA ARG A 77 9.83 -24.99 11.48
C ARG A 77 8.91 -24.16 12.37
N ASP A 78 8.55 -24.67 13.54
CA ASP A 78 7.73 -23.94 14.52
C ASP A 78 8.43 -22.63 14.99
N THR A 79 9.73 -22.71 15.24
CA THR A 79 10.53 -21.52 15.61
C THR A 79 10.63 -20.50 14.47
N ILE A 80 10.67 -20.96 13.21
CA ILE A 80 10.65 -20.08 12.03
C ILE A 80 9.28 -19.39 11.88
N LEU A 81 8.18 -20.10 12.14
CA LEU A 81 6.83 -19.55 12.08
C LEU A 81 6.58 -18.49 13.16
N THR A 82 7.25 -18.60 14.31
CA THR A 82 7.24 -17.55 15.34
C THR A 82 8.13 -16.35 15.01
N GLY A 83 8.79 -16.34 13.84
CA GLY A 83 9.60 -15.22 13.34
C GLY A 83 11.08 -15.27 13.72
N ASN A 84 11.55 -16.35 14.37
CA ASN A 84 12.94 -16.50 14.76
C ASN A 84 13.73 -17.35 13.74
N PHE A 85 14.38 -16.67 12.79
CA PHE A 85 15.17 -17.31 11.74
C PHE A 85 16.60 -17.72 12.16
N SER A 86 17.05 -17.37 13.38
CA SER A 86 18.41 -17.68 13.85
C SER A 86 18.69 -19.18 13.90
N VAL A 87 17.66 -19.99 14.05
CA VAL A 87 17.70 -21.46 14.09
C VAL A 87 18.30 -22.08 12.81
N LEU A 88 18.30 -21.34 11.70
CA LEU A 88 18.90 -21.76 10.42
C LEU A 88 20.40 -21.49 10.32
N ASN A 89 21.02 -20.83 11.31
CA ASN A 89 22.44 -20.48 11.37
C ASN A 89 22.91 -19.84 10.05
N GLN A 90 23.93 -20.41 9.40
CA GLN A 90 24.50 -19.95 8.12
C GLN A 90 23.49 -19.85 6.96
N HIS A 91 22.30 -20.49 7.06
CA HIS A 91 21.26 -20.39 6.04
C HIS A 91 20.16 -19.39 6.38
N ALA A 92 20.22 -18.72 7.54
CA ALA A 92 19.23 -17.72 7.95
C ALA A 92 19.15 -16.56 6.94
N HIS A 93 20.31 -16.05 6.51
CA HIS A 93 20.37 -15.02 5.46
C HIS A 93 19.81 -15.52 4.14
N LEU A 94 20.07 -16.77 3.75
CA LEU A 94 19.54 -17.36 2.51
C LEU A 94 18.02 -17.46 2.54
N PHE A 95 17.46 -17.91 3.66
CA PHE A 95 16.03 -17.99 3.85
C PHE A 95 15.38 -16.60 3.86
N LEU A 96 15.95 -15.62 4.56
CA LEU A 96 15.49 -14.24 4.52
C LEU A 96 15.57 -13.63 3.11
N GLU A 97 16.60 -13.98 2.34
CA GLU A 97 16.74 -13.55 0.96
C GLU A 97 15.64 -14.17 0.05
N LEU A 98 15.22 -15.42 0.34
CA LEU A 98 14.08 -16.05 -0.34
C LEU A 98 12.75 -15.39 0.05
N VAL A 99 12.51 -15.19 1.34
CA VAL A 99 11.25 -14.62 1.83
C VAL A 99 11.04 -13.21 1.26
N LYS A 100 12.01 -12.30 1.41
CA LYS A 100 11.85 -10.95 0.83
C LYS A 100 12.05 -10.90 -0.69
N GLY A 101 12.42 -12.01 -1.33
CA GLY A 101 12.54 -12.18 -2.78
C GLY A 101 11.27 -12.77 -3.42
N ASP A 102 10.35 -13.32 -2.63
CA ASP A 102 9.14 -13.93 -3.16
C ASP A 102 8.25 -12.86 -3.81
N ARG A 103 8.05 -12.97 -5.12
CA ARG A 103 7.18 -12.08 -5.89
C ARG A 103 5.72 -12.11 -5.41
N SER A 104 5.29 -13.18 -4.74
CA SER A 104 3.96 -13.21 -4.11
C SER A 104 3.81 -12.11 -3.03
N LEU A 105 4.91 -11.74 -2.36
CA LEU A 105 4.99 -10.64 -1.40
C LEU A 105 5.28 -9.30 -2.05
N ILE A 106 6.15 -9.29 -3.06
CA ILE A 106 6.67 -8.06 -3.70
C ILE A 106 5.77 -7.55 -4.83
N VAL A 107 4.99 -8.41 -5.50
CA VAL A 107 4.20 -8.03 -6.67
C VAL A 107 2.71 -8.26 -6.42
N GLY A 108 2.36 -9.25 -5.59
CA GLY A 108 0.97 -9.51 -5.24
C GLY A 108 0.36 -8.45 -4.31
N LYS A 109 1.18 -7.80 -3.46
CA LYS A 109 0.75 -6.82 -2.44
C LYS A 109 1.83 -5.81 -2.00
N ALA A 110 2.95 -5.63 -2.73
CA ALA A 110 3.79 -4.44 -2.44
C ALA A 110 2.99 -3.19 -2.81
N GLY A 111 3.29 -2.07 -2.15
CA GLY A 111 2.50 -0.83 -2.26
C GLY A 111 2.06 -0.60 -3.69
N GLU A 112 0.76 -0.30 -3.86
CA GLU A 112 0.12 -0.02 -5.15
C GLU A 112 0.77 1.21 -5.79
N THR A 113 1.99 1.04 -6.29
CA THR A 113 2.76 2.06 -6.97
C THR A 113 2.43 1.95 -8.44
N ASP A 114 2.15 3.09 -9.05
CA ASP A 114 1.96 3.16 -10.49
C ASP A 114 3.32 3.01 -11.19
N GLU A 115 3.55 1.85 -11.82
CA GLU A 115 4.81 1.54 -12.51
C GLU A 115 5.09 2.54 -13.64
N ALA A 116 4.06 2.98 -14.36
CA ALA A 116 4.21 3.94 -15.45
C ALA A 116 4.71 5.30 -14.94
N VAL A 117 4.38 5.67 -13.70
CA VAL A 117 4.94 6.86 -13.03
C VAL A 117 6.40 6.67 -12.67
N THR A 118 6.79 5.45 -12.29
CA THR A 118 8.12 5.15 -11.72
C THR A 118 9.21 5.02 -12.80
N VAL A 119 8.86 4.46 -13.96
CA VAL A 119 9.81 4.22 -15.06
C VAL A 119 10.06 5.49 -15.90
N ASP A 120 9.13 6.45 -15.88
CA ASP A 120 9.21 7.67 -16.68
C ASP A 120 10.19 8.70 -16.08
N ILE A 121 11.35 8.84 -16.71
CA ILE A 121 12.39 9.81 -16.32
C ILE A 121 12.03 11.28 -16.57
N LYS A 122 10.96 11.56 -17.33
CA LYS A 122 10.50 12.92 -17.67
C LYS A 122 9.12 13.21 -17.09
N ARG A 123 8.72 12.45 -16.08
CA ARG A 123 7.40 12.57 -15.46
C ARG A 123 7.16 13.99 -14.94
N GLN A 124 6.02 14.55 -15.30
CA GLN A 124 5.56 15.81 -14.71
C GLN A 124 5.04 15.55 -13.29
N ILE A 125 5.62 16.24 -12.32
CA ILE A 125 5.20 16.18 -10.92
C ILE A 125 4.29 17.37 -10.63
N ARG A 126 3.19 17.10 -9.93
CA ARG A 126 2.29 18.17 -9.48
C ARG A 126 3.05 19.09 -8.52
N TRP A 127 3.02 20.39 -8.80
CA TRP A 127 3.77 21.36 -8.02
C TRP A 127 3.33 21.38 -6.55
N PRO A 128 4.26 21.31 -5.58
CA PRO A 128 3.92 21.46 -4.17
C PRO A 128 3.17 22.78 -3.90
N TYR A 129 2.17 22.74 -3.03
CA TYR A 129 1.29 23.87 -2.68
C TYR A 129 0.36 24.37 -3.78
N SER A 130 0.35 23.72 -4.95
CA SER A 130 -0.65 23.97 -6.01
C SER A 130 -2.03 23.42 -5.64
N LEU A 131 -3.08 23.86 -6.33
CA LEU A 131 -4.43 23.31 -6.18
C LEU A 131 -4.65 22.13 -7.14
N ASN A 132 -5.33 21.10 -6.65
CA ASN A 132 -5.73 19.98 -7.48
C ASN A 132 -7.04 20.26 -8.22
N GLY A 133 -6.97 20.48 -9.53
CA GLY A 133 -8.12 20.81 -10.37
C GLY A 133 -9.30 19.81 -10.37
N LYS A 134 -9.16 18.62 -9.79
CA LYS A 134 -10.27 17.65 -9.63
C LYS A 134 -11.03 17.75 -8.31
N CYS A 135 -10.43 18.35 -7.28
CA CYS A 135 -11.04 18.40 -5.94
C CYS A 135 -10.88 19.76 -5.25
N GLY A 136 -10.08 20.68 -5.79
CA GLY A 136 -9.82 21.98 -5.17
C GLY A 136 -8.91 21.93 -3.95
N LEU A 137 -8.46 20.74 -3.53
CA LEU A 137 -7.57 20.58 -2.38
C LEU A 137 -6.13 20.98 -2.73
N GLN A 138 -5.41 21.48 -1.73
CA GLN A 138 -4.02 21.87 -1.87
C GLN A 138 -3.10 20.65 -1.83
N VAL A 139 -2.08 20.65 -2.68
CA VAL A 139 -0.98 19.70 -2.63
C VAL A 139 -0.07 20.08 -1.48
N VAL A 140 0.02 19.25 -0.45
CA VAL A 140 0.85 19.53 0.72
C VAL A 140 1.90 18.44 0.92
N THR A 141 2.96 18.77 1.65
CA THR A 141 3.98 17.80 2.04
C THR A 141 3.47 16.96 3.21
N LEU A 142 3.52 15.63 3.07
CA LEU A 142 3.18 14.69 4.13
C LEU A 142 4.40 14.42 5.02
N PRO A 143 4.36 14.75 6.33
CA PRO A 143 5.45 14.43 7.25
C PRO A 143 5.62 12.92 7.43
N LEU A 144 6.86 12.42 7.37
CA LEU A 144 7.15 10.99 7.45
C LEU A 144 6.77 10.37 8.81
N ASP A 145 6.92 11.14 9.89
CA ASP A 145 6.55 10.77 11.25
C ASP A 145 5.03 10.60 11.44
N ARG A 146 4.23 11.19 10.54
CA ARG A 146 2.75 11.16 10.55
C ARG A 146 2.15 10.23 9.49
N LEU A 147 2.98 9.40 8.86
CA LEU A 147 2.56 8.46 7.82
C LEU A 147 1.69 7.32 8.37
N HIS A 148 1.84 6.98 9.65
CA HIS A 148 1.11 5.89 10.29
C HIS A 148 -0.30 6.33 10.67
N PRO A 149 -1.37 5.70 10.12
CA PRO A 149 -2.75 6.08 10.42
C PRO A 149 -3.13 5.88 11.90
N GLU A 150 -2.55 4.87 12.54
CA GLU A 150 -2.75 4.55 13.96
C GLU A 150 -1.76 5.27 14.89
N GLY A 151 -0.99 6.22 14.36
CA GLY A 151 -0.07 7.02 15.14
C GLY A 151 -0.80 7.92 16.13
N SER A 152 -0.06 8.54 17.06
CA SER A 152 -0.63 9.53 17.99
C SER A 152 -1.08 10.82 17.30
N ASN A 153 -0.55 11.10 16.11
CA ASN A 153 -0.87 12.29 15.31
C ASN A 153 -0.83 11.97 13.81
N PRO A 154 -1.79 11.18 13.29
CA PRO A 154 -1.84 10.84 11.87
C PRO A 154 -2.14 12.08 11.02
N PHE A 155 -1.72 12.07 9.77
CA PHE A 155 -2.07 13.12 8.82
C PHE A 155 -3.53 12.99 8.36
N ASP A 156 -4.34 14.04 8.55
CA ASP A 156 -5.72 14.10 8.06
C ASP A 156 -5.81 14.96 6.81
N ALA A 157 -5.79 14.30 5.65
CA ALA A 157 -5.88 14.98 4.37
C ALA A 157 -7.14 15.84 4.23
N LEU A 158 -8.28 15.44 4.82
CA LEU A 158 -9.53 16.18 4.64
C LEU A 158 -9.59 17.47 5.47
N SER A 159 -8.71 17.63 6.45
CA SER A 159 -8.57 18.84 7.26
C SER A 159 -7.35 19.67 6.87
N GLU A 160 -6.23 19.02 6.58
CA GLU A 160 -4.92 19.68 6.40
C GLU A 160 -4.62 20.11 4.95
N THR A 161 -5.43 19.66 3.98
CA THR A 161 -5.27 20.04 2.57
C THR A 161 -6.23 21.14 2.12
N LEU A 162 -6.98 21.72 3.05
CA LEU A 162 -7.92 22.80 2.77
C LEU A 162 -7.17 24.11 2.52
N PRO A 163 -7.20 24.66 1.30
CA PRO A 163 -6.65 25.98 1.05
C PRO A 163 -7.46 27.07 1.76
N ARG A 164 -6.85 28.23 1.97
CA ARG A 164 -7.56 29.43 2.40
C ARG A 164 -8.12 30.15 1.18
N PHE A 165 -9.44 30.13 1.04
CA PHE A 165 -10.18 30.98 0.10
C PHE A 165 -10.75 32.21 0.81
N ASP A 166 -11.65 32.94 0.12
CA ASP A 166 -12.47 33.97 0.72
C ASP A 166 -13.58 33.38 1.62
N ASP A 167 -14.15 34.23 2.47
CA ASP A 167 -15.23 33.86 3.39
C ASP A 167 -16.61 33.94 2.71
N LYS A 168 -16.65 33.77 1.38
CA LYS A 168 -17.91 33.78 0.64
C LYS A 168 -18.60 32.43 0.77
N THR A 169 -19.93 32.49 0.78
CA THR A 169 -20.78 31.31 0.75
C THR A 169 -21.63 31.29 -0.50
N ARG A 170 -21.98 30.10 -0.96
CA ARG A 170 -22.85 29.88 -2.10
C ARG A 170 -23.89 28.82 -1.80
N GLU A 171 -25.12 29.03 -2.26
CA GLU A 171 -26.19 28.03 -2.21
C GLU A 171 -25.99 27.01 -3.33
N LEU A 172 -25.94 25.73 -2.96
CA LEU A 172 -25.77 24.59 -3.85
C LEU A 172 -26.94 23.61 -3.69
N GLU A 173 -27.28 22.94 -4.78
CA GLU A 173 -28.23 21.82 -4.83
C GLU A 173 -27.45 20.53 -5.10
N ILE A 174 -27.65 19.50 -4.27
CA ILE A 174 -27.06 18.18 -4.42
C ILE A 174 -27.73 17.45 -5.59
N ILE A 175 -26.92 16.94 -6.51
CA ILE A 175 -27.41 16.25 -7.71
C ILE A 175 -27.17 14.73 -7.70
N THR A 176 -26.39 14.23 -6.74
CA THR A 176 -26.15 12.79 -6.56
C THR A 176 -27.14 12.17 -5.59
N GLU A 177 -27.49 10.90 -5.76
CA GLU A 177 -28.48 10.18 -4.94
C GLU A 177 -28.15 10.21 -3.45
N ARG A 178 -26.89 9.96 -3.11
CA ARG A 178 -26.39 9.95 -1.74
C ARG A 178 -25.02 10.63 -1.67
N CYS A 179 -24.91 11.66 -0.84
CA CYS A 179 -23.69 12.43 -0.67
C CYS A 179 -23.28 12.41 0.81
N VAL A 180 -22.25 11.64 1.15
CA VAL A 180 -21.58 11.70 2.46
C VAL A 180 -20.32 12.54 2.30
N LEU A 181 -20.24 13.64 3.03
CA LEU A 181 -19.20 14.64 2.87
C LEU A 181 -18.49 14.91 4.20
N ARG A 182 -17.16 14.76 4.19
CA ARG A 182 -16.28 15.23 5.25
C ARG A 182 -15.19 16.11 4.64
N LEU A 183 -15.20 17.39 4.99
CA LEU A 183 -14.15 18.37 4.69
C LEU A 183 -13.93 19.20 5.95
N GLY A 184 -12.73 19.18 6.48
CA GLY A 184 -12.44 19.67 7.84
C GLY A 184 -12.94 18.69 8.89
N GLY A 185 -13.49 19.25 9.98
CA GLY A 185 -13.91 18.48 11.16
C GLY A 185 -15.32 17.87 11.09
N ASP A 186 -16.17 18.36 10.19
CA ASP A 186 -17.59 17.98 10.19
C ASP A 186 -17.91 16.99 9.08
N GLU A 187 -18.66 15.94 9.43
CA GLU A 187 -19.27 15.01 8.48
C GLU A 187 -20.75 15.31 8.33
N LYS A 188 -21.23 15.37 7.08
CA LYS A 188 -22.62 15.66 6.74
C LYS A 188 -23.10 14.69 5.67
N GLU A 189 -24.35 14.28 5.77
CA GLU A 189 -25.02 13.44 4.78
C GLU A 189 -26.15 14.21 4.14
N PHE A 190 -26.23 14.12 2.80
CA PHE A 190 -27.25 14.74 1.98
C PHE A 190 -27.79 13.74 0.96
N SER A 191 -29.03 13.97 0.54
CA SER A 191 -29.71 13.25 -0.54
C SER A 191 -29.87 14.15 -1.77
N GLN A 192 -30.22 13.54 -2.91
CA GLN A 192 -30.51 14.28 -4.13
C GLN A 192 -31.62 15.32 -3.91
N GLY A 193 -31.39 16.55 -4.40
CA GLY A 193 -32.32 17.66 -4.27
C GLY A 193 -32.14 18.47 -2.97
N ASP A 194 -31.36 17.98 -2.01
CA ASP A 194 -31.03 18.75 -0.82
C ASP A 194 -30.25 20.01 -1.21
N THR A 195 -30.45 21.07 -0.42
CA THR A 195 -29.74 22.34 -0.60
C THR A 195 -28.85 22.62 0.60
N LEU A 196 -27.67 23.20 0.34
CA LEU A 196 -26.77 23.65 1.38
C LEU A 196 -26.17 25.02 1.06
N VAL A 197 -25.86 25.76 2.12
CA VAL A 197 -25.00 26.94 2.04
C VAL A 197 -23.57 26.47 2.26
N ALA A 198 -22.77 26.47 1.20
CA ALA A 198 -21.40 25.98 1.21
C ALA A 198 -20.40 27.14 1.25
N GLU A 199 -19.39 27.03 2.12
CA GLU A 199 -18.19 27.86 2.07
C GLU A 199 -17.34 27.50 0.84
N SER A 200 -16.43 28.40 0.45
CA SER A 200 -15.62 28.29 -0.77
C SER A 200 -14.89 26.94 -0.95
N ASN A 201 -14.40 26.31 0.12
CA ASN A 201 -13.78 24.98 0.05
C ASN A 201 -14.78 23.88 -0.34
N MET A 202 -15.93 23.89 0.32
CA MET A 202 -16.99 22.90 0.10
C MET A 202 -17.66 23.09 -1.27
N ASP A 203 -17.88 24.34 -1.67
CA ASP A 203 -18.38 24.69 -3.02
C ASP A 203 -17.44 24.21 -4.11
N THR A 204 -16.15 24.54 -4.00
CA THR A 204 -15.16 24.11 -4.98
C THR A 204 -15.09 22.59 -5.06
N PHE A 205 -15.04 21.88 -3.92
CA PHE A 205 -14.96 20.43 -3.91
C PHE A 205 -16.20 19.77 -4.54
N LEU A 206 -17.40 20.13 -4.09
CA LEU A 206 -18.65 19.54 -4.57
C LEU A 206 -18.91 19.85 -6.05
N THR A 207 -18.60 21.08 -6.48
CA THR A 207 -18.75 21.49 -7.89
C THR A 207 -17.75 20.75 -8.78
N LEU A 208 -16.47 20.67 -8.41
CA LEU A 208 -15.45 19.97 -9.21
C LEU A 208 -15.67 18.45 -9.27
N LYS A 209 -16.23 17.86 -8.21
CA LYS A 209 -16.65 16.46 -8.21
C LYS A 209 -17.91 16.20 -9.03
N GLY A 210 -18.66 17.25 -9.40
CA GLY A 210 -19.94 17.13 -10.07
C GLY A 210 -21.02 16.52 -9.17
N TRP A 211 -20.96 16.79 -7.86
CA TRP A 211 -21.91 16.26 -6.87
C TRP A 211 -22.96 17.29 -6.46
N ALA A 212 -22.68 18.57 -6.70
CA ALA A 212 -23.62 19.66 -6.50
C ALA A 212 -23.49 20.68 -7.64
N LYS A 213 -24.53 21.50 -7.82
CA LYS A 213 -24.55 22.63 -8.74
C LYS A 213 -24.96 23.91 -8.01
N PRO A 214 -24.43 25.09 -8.39
CA PRO A 214 -24.93 26.36 -7.90
C PRO A 214 -26.42 26.57 -8.22
N ILE A 215 -27.18 27.05 -7.23
CA ILE A 215 -28.56 27.47 -7.47
C ILE A 215 -28.52 28.84 -8.16
N SER A 216 -28.81 28.89 -9.46
CA SER A 216 -28.97 30.16 -10.15
C SER A 216 -30.29 30.81 -9.73
N ARG A 217 -30.24 31.88 -8.95
CA ARG A 217 -31.43 32.74 -8.80
C ARG A 217 -31.68 33.42 -10.14
N SER A 218 -32.76 33.05 -10.82
CA SER A 218 -33.21 33.84 -11.98
C SER A 218 -33.47 35.26 -11.48
N LYS A 219 -32.85 36.25 -12.12
CA LYS A 219 -33.23 37.64 -11.89
C LYS A 219 -34.65 37.79 -12.38
N THR A 220 -35.62 37.84 -11.48
CA THR A 220 -36.96 38.33 -11.79
C THR A 220 -36.82 39.83 -12.06
N THR A 221 -36.68 40.18 -13.34
CA THR A 221 -36.89 41.54 -13.87
C THR A 221 -38.35 41.95 -13.75
#